data_AF-A0A7C6PLQ8-F1
#
_entry.id   AF-A0A7C6PLQ8-F1
#
_cell.length_a   1.000
_cell.length_b   1.000
_cell.length_c   1.000
_cell.angle_alpha   90.00
_cell.angle_beta   90.00
_cell.angle_gamma   90.00
#
_symmetry.space_group_name_H-M   'P 1'
#
loop_
_entity.id
_entity.type
_entity.pdbx_description
1 polymer ?
#
loop_
_entity_poly.entity_id
_entity_poly.type
_entity_poly.pdbx_seq_one_letter_code
_entity_poly.pdbx_strand_id
1 'polypeptide(L)'
;MPDGRVRRLLDQLEAGTPVVLWLRNGVRLTGDFLDADEVSLRLRTPDGIVTLLSDFLMAWQTPINRPVGSATTDVQYGSDGHNTIDGPGVSTPPAKPMEPPGRPVTIGVFSTRESLLEWIQGRGATVLNYRRLDPPDLLDQVANFMGRRYATLSRTIAGLLRSIASGQTISMSVDGADAREIADATQLCTRLKQIGYLSQYRYIKAIKHITVQVNRDAHVIRFLQGEWLVRCARSEVDEWAKALGLATEWLADVQVAWPAGDAYQLHLLAMVQDQPFWFQFRASGYESTISKVKLFQQRLGLGEGRAFLVVPAIDEQTRGTWWALHKVEVIPVSKLAERLRSLTLPAGRAGADVAADTEGTDAKETDAEETDAEETDARDLAAASPAAGSAK
;
A
#
# COMPACT_ATOMS: atom_id res chain seq x y z
N MET A 1 -0.91 -35.29 -8.37
CA MET A 1 0.54 -35.06 -8.57
C MET A 1 0.71 -33.97 -9.61
N PRO A 2 1.62 -33.00 -9.45
CA PRO A 2 1.89 -32.01 -10.49
C PRO A 2 2.40 -32.73 -11.74
N ASP A 3 1.97 -32.28 -12.92
CA ASP A 3 2.45 -32.73 -14.21
C ASP A 3 3.99 -32.70 -14.25
N GLY A 4 4.64 -33.72 -14.82
CA GLY A 4 6.11 -33.84 -14.83
C GLY A 4 6.82 -32.66 -15.50
N ARG A 5 6.11 -31.86 -16.29
CA ARG A 5 6.59 -30.58 -16.84
C ARG A 5 6.71 -29.48 -15.79
N VAL A 6 5.78 -29.41 -14.85
CA VAL A 6 5.81 -28.46 -13.73
C VAL A 6 6.95 -28.81 -12.77
N ARG A 7 7.18 -30.11 -12.53
CA ARG A 7 8.30 -30.54 -11.68
C ARG A 7 9.65 -30.17 -12.28
N ARG A 8 9.88 -30.40 -13.58
CA ARG A 8 11.12 -29.97 -14.25
C ARG A 8 11.33 -28.45 -14.23
N LEU A 9 10.25 -27.67 -14.34
CA LEU A 9 10.35 -26.22 -14.25
C LEU A 9 10.75 -25.76 -12.85
N LEU A 10 10.20 -26.40 -11.82
CA LEU A 10 10.60 -26.13 -10.43
C LEU A 10 12.04 -26.56 -10.17
N ASP A 11 12.47 -27.74 -10.64
CA ASP A 11 13.84 -28.21 -10.47
C ASP A 11 14.86 -27.32 -11.23
N GLN A 12 14.49 -26.74 -12.39
CA GLN A 12 15.33 -25.78 -13.13
C GLN A 12 15.39 -24.41 -12.46
N LEU A 13 14.27 -23.96 -11.86
CA LEU A 13 14.22 -22.76 -11.05
C LEU A 13 15.10 -22.94 -9.80
N GLU A 14 14.93 -24.02 -9.03
CA GLU A 14 15.74 -24.29 -7.82
C GLU A 14 17.25 -24.35 -8.10
N ALA A 15 17.66 -24.70 -9.32
CA ALA A 15 19.06 -24.71 -9.75
C ALA A 15 19.62 -23.34 -10.18
N GLY A 16 18.88 -22.24 -10.00
CA GLY A 16 19.30 -20.88 -10.38
C GLY A 16 19.46 -20.69 -11.90
N THR A 17 18.88 -21.56 -12.71
CA THR A 17 19.01 -21.52 -14.16
C THR A 17 17.88 -20.67 -14.76
N PRO A 18 18.17 -19.68 -15.62
CA PRO A 18 17.14 -18.88 -16.28
C PRO A 18 16.18 -19.78 -17.06
N VAL A 19 14.89 -19.68 -16.77
CA VAL A 19 13.87 -20.52 -17.42
C VAL A 19 13.27 -19.75 -18.59
N VAL A 20 13.40 -20.33 -19.79
CA VAL A 20 12.77 -19.81 -21.00
C VAL A 20 11.60 -20.70 -21.38
N LEU A 21 10.39 -20.16 -21.29
CA LEU A 21 9.16 -20.83 -21.69
C LEU A 21 8.63 -20.22 -22.99
N TRP A 22 8.41 -21.07 -23.99
CA TRP A 22 7.74 -20.69 -25.23
C TRP A 22 6.28 -21.09 -25.15
N LEU A 23 5.38 -20.10 -25.16
CA LEU A 23 3.95 -20.35 -25.23
C LEU A 23 3.56 -20.68 -26.69
N ARG A 24 2.47 -21.42 -26.86
CA ARG A 24 1.97 -21.88 -28.18
C ARG A 24 1.66 -20.74 -29.16
N ASN A 25 1.52 -19.51 -28.67
CA ASN A 25 1.26 -18.30 -29.46
C ASN A 25 2.55 -17.50 -29.79
N GLY A 26 3.73 -18.08 -29.61
CA GLY A 26 5.02 -17.43 -29.92
C GLY A 26 5.48 -16.42 -28.85
N VAL A 27 4.76 -16.30 -27.73
CA VAL A 27 5.17 -15.45 -26.61
C VAL A 27 6.29 -16.12 -25.83
N ARG A 28 7.35 -15.34 -25.56
CA ARG A 28 8.51 -15.76 -24.78
C ARG A 28 8.37 -15.28 -23.34
N LEU A 29 8.37 -16.22 -22.42
CA LEU A 29 8.49 -16.00 -20.98
C LEU A 29 9.94 -16.24 -20.56
N THR A 30 10.52 -15.28 -19.85
CA THR A 30 11.85 -15.41 -19.23
C THR A 30 11.72 -15.19 -17.74
N GLY A 31 12.02 -16.22 -16.94
CA GLY A 31 12.08 -16.11 -15.49
C GLY A 31 13.51 -15.85 -15.04
N ASP A 32 13.69 -14.83 -14.20
CA ASP A 32 14.93 -14.53 -13.49
C ASP A 32 14.66 -14.49 -11.98
N PHE A 33 15.61 -14.98 -11.19
CA PHE A 33 15.61 -14.77 -9.74
C PHE A 33 15.96 -13.31 -9.46
N LEU A 34 15.14 -12.65 -8.63
CA LEU A 34 15.58 -11.39 -8.01
C LEU A 34 16.45 -11.64 -6.78
N ASP A 35 16.24 -12.77 -6.09
CA ASP A 35 17.05 -13.27 -4.97
C ASP A 35 16.70 -14.74 -4.67
N ALA A 36 17.41 -15.41 -3.76
CA ALA A 36 17.28 -16.83 -3.40
C ALA A 36 15.84 -17.31 -3.10
N ASP A 37 14.97 -16.39 -2.67
CA ASP A 37 13.59 -16.70 -2.25
C ASP A 37 12.50 -16.10 -3.17
N GLU A 38 12.86 -15.41 -4.26
CA GLU A 38 11.89 -14.67 -5.10
C GLU A 38 12.11 -14.90 -6.61
N VAL A 39 11.18 -15.62 -7.24
CA VAL A 39 11.13 -15.81 -8.70
C VAL A 39 10.30 -14.70 -9.33
N SER A 40 10.90 -13.84 -10.16
CA SER A 40 10.11 -12.96 -11.04
C SER A 40 9.95 -13.57 -12.41
N LEU A 41 8.73 -13.53 -12.93
CA LEU A 41 8.47 -13.92 -14.31
C LEU A 41 8.32 -12.66 -15.14
N ARG A 42 9.28 -12.41 -16.03
CA ARG A 42 9.19 -11.32 -17.00
C ARG A 42 8.63 -11.87 -18.30
N LEU A 43 7.48 -11.32 -18.71
CA LEU A 43 6.82 -11.65 -19.96
C LEU A 43 7.29 -10.64 -21.01
N ARG A 44 8.00 -11.11 -22.04
CA ARG A 44 8.46 -10.26 -23.12
C ARG A 44 7.55 -10.45 -24.33
N THR A 45 6.74 -9.44 -24.61
CA THR A 45 5.92 -9.35 -25.82
C THR A 45 6.64 -8.53 -26.89
N PRO A 46 6.24 -8.63 -28.18
CA PRO A 46 6.72 -7.72 -29.22
C PRO A 46 6.52 -6.25 -28.89
N ASP A 47 5.52 -5.92 -28.06
CA ASP A 47 5.15 -4.55 -27.68
C ASP A 47 5.75 -4.08 -26.34
N GLY A 48 6.57 -4.89 -25.67
CA GLY A 48 7.23 -4.52 -24.42
C GLY A 48 7.36 -5.63 -23.36
N ILE A 49 7.97 -5.30 -22.22
CA ILE A 49 8.17 -6.19 -21.06
C ILE A 49 7.04 -5.96 -20.04
N VAL A 50 6.38 -7.04 -19.61
CA VAL A 50 5.39 -7.07 -18.52
C VAL A 50 5.94 -7.93 -17.39
N THR A 51 6.05 -7.37 -16.18
CA THR A 51 6.48 -8.14 -14.99
C THR A 51 5.28 -8.82 -14.34
N LEU A 52 5.34 -10.14 -14.19
CA LEU A 52 4.38 -10.94 -13.42
C LEU A 52 5.05 -11.33 -12.09
N LEU A 53 4.47 -10.90 -10.97
CA LEU A 53 4.94 -11.27 -9.63
C LEU A 53 4.52 -12.70 -9.25
N SER A 54 5.33 -13.33 -8.41
CA SER A 54 5.30 -14.74 -7.96
C SER A 54 4.00 -15.19 -7.27
N ASP A 55 3.10 -14.27 -6.90
CA ASP A 55 1.80 -14.55 -6.30
C ASP A 55 0.93 -15.51 -7.15
N PHE A 56 1.24 -15.64 -8.44
CA PHE A 56 0.61 -16.56 -9.37
C PHE A 56 0.81 -18.05 -9.03
N LEU A 57 1.91 -18.44 -8.37
CA LEU A 57 2.26 -19.85 -8.12
C LEU A 57 1.76 -20.39 -6.77
N MET A 58 1.63 -19.54 -5.74
CA MET A 58 1.26 -19.99 -4.38
C MET A 58 -0.24 -20.27 -4.20
N ALA A 59 -1.11 -19.67 -5.03
CA ALA A 59 -2.55 -19.91 -5.01
C ALA A 59 -2.95 -21.36 -5.41
N TRP A 60 -2.00 -22.19 -5.86
CA TRP A 60 -2.22 -23.56 -6.33
C TRP A 60 -2.13 -24.65 -5.25
N GLN A 61 -1.67 -24.36 -4.03
CA GLN A 61 -1.20 -25.42 -3.10
C GLN A 61 -2.07 -25.74 -1.88
N THR A 62 -3.21 -25.09 -1.61
CA THR A 62 -3.99 -25.37 -0.38
C THR A 62 -5.19 -26.31 -0.59
N PRO A 63 -5.22 -27.53 0.01
CA PRO A 63 -6.41 -28.37 0.06
C PRO A 63 -7.34 -27.98 1.23
N ILE A 64 -8.66 -27.99 1.02
CA ILE A 64 -9.67 -27.73 2.07
C ILE A 64 -10.30 -29.05 2.52
N ASN A 65 -10.16 -29.38 3.82
CA ASN A 65 -10.92 -30.44 4.47
C ASN A 65 -12.38 -30.00 4.70
N ARG A 66 -13.36 -30.85 4.36
CA ARG A 66 -14.79 -30.68 4.69
C ARG A 66 -15.20 -31.69 5.77
N PRO A 67 -16.05 -31.30 6.73
CA PRO A 67 -16.93 -32.23 7.41
C PRO A 67 -18.34 -32.22 6.79
N VAL A 68 -18.93 -33.41 6.76
CA VAL A 68 -20.27 -33.74 6.28
C VAL A 68 -21.26 -33.62 7.43
N GLY A 69 -22.47 -33.10 7.20
CA GLY A 69 -23.54 -33.13 8.18
C GLY A 69 -24.90 -32.65 7.65
N SER A 70 -25.79 -33.62 7.40
CA SER A 70 -27.26 -33.53 7.26
C SER A 70 -27.91 -32.85 8.48
N ALA A 71 -29.11 -32.25 8.48
CA ALA A 71 -30.36 -32.63 7.83
C ALA A 71 -31.43 -31.50 7.95
N THR A 72 -32.44 -31.57 7.07
CA THR A 72 -33.90 -31.30 7.24
C THR A 72 -34.40 -30.27 8.27
N THR A 73 -35.31 -29.36 7.86
CA THR A 73 -36.76 -29.37 8.20
C THR A 73 -37.52 -28.23 7.48
N ASP A 74 -38.82 -28.43 7.38
CA ASP A 74 -39.90 -27.84 6.60
C ASP A 74 -40.15 -26.31 6.60
N VAL A 75 -40.84 -25.91 5.54
CA VAL A 75 -41.33 -24.58 5.20
C VAL A 75 -42.79 -24.43 5.64
N GLN A 76 -43.14 -23.33 6.30
CA GLN A 76 -44.50 -22.79 6.30
C GLN A 76 -44.50 -21.34 5.79
N TYR A 77 -45.39 -21.09 4.83
CA TYR A 77 -45.65 -19.81 4.18
C TYR A 77 -46.51 -18.90 5.08
N GLY A 78 -46.12 -17.63 5.18
CA GLY A 78 -46.92 -16.54 5.74
C GLY A 78 -47.30 -15.54 4.64
N SER A 79 -48.58 -15.21 4.61
CA SER A 79 -49.31 -14.42 3.62
C SER A 79 -49.15 -12.90 3.75
N ASP A 80 -49.45 -12.26 2.63
CA ASP A 80 -49.73 -10.87 2.30
C ASP A 80 -50.23 -9.90 3.39
N GLY A 81 -49.89 -8.62 3.19
CA GLY A 81 -50.56 -7.48 3.82
C GLY A 81 -50.05 -6.13 3.35
N HIS A 82 -50.60 -5.63 2.24
CA HIS A 82 -50.58 -4.20 1.86
C HIS A 82 -51.28 -3.36 2.93
N ASN A 83 -50.77 -2.17 3.24
CA ASN A 83 -51.65 -1.01 3.37
C ASN A 83 -50.91 0.33 3.18
N THR A 84 -51.59 1.19 2.43
CA THR A 84 -51.21 2.53 2.01
C THR A 84 -52.03 3.54 2.84
N ILE A 85 -51.67 4.83 2.71
CA ILE A 85 -52.53 6.02 2.79
C ILE A 85 -52.30 6.98 4.00
N ASP A 86 -51.75 8.14 3.61
CA ASP A 86 -51.97 9.55 3.97
C ASP A 86 -51.77 10.13 5.38
N GLY A 87 -51.00 11.24 5.39
CA GLY A 87 -50.95 12.25 6.44
C GLY A 87 -52.17 13.19 6.43
N PRO A 88 -52.19 14.24 7.29
CA PRO A 88 -51.50 15.47 6.88
C PRO A 88 -50.88 16.33 8.02
N GLY A 89 -49.93 17.17 7.59
CA GLY A 89 -49.57 18.52 8.03
C GLY A 89 -49.74 18.99 9.48
N VAL A 90 -48.63 19.37 10.11
CA VAL A 90 -48.60 20.35 11.21
C VAL A 90 -47.42 21.31 11.02
N SER A 91 -47.74 22.57 11.28
CA SER A 91 -47.07 23.84 11.02
C SER A 91 -45.83 24.12 11.90
N THR A 92 -44.86 24.83 11.32
CA THR A 92 -43.64 25.35 11.96
C THR A 92 -43.87 26.66 12.72
N PRO A 93 -43.20 26.89 13.87
CA PRO A 93 -43.08 28.21 14.50
C PRO A 93 -41.77 28.94 14.12
N PRO A 94 -41.70 30.29 14.29
CA PRO A 94 -40.68 31.15 13.69
C PRO A 94 -39.35 31.22 14.45
N ALA A 95 -38.29 31.53 13.70
CA ALA A 95 -36.88 31.56 14.11
C ALA A 95 -36.48 32.78 14.96
N LYS A 96 -35.58 32.58 15.93
CA LYS A 96 -34.82 33.64 16.62
C LYS A 96 -33.60 34.07 15.77
N PRO A 97 -33.16 35.34 15.83
CA PRO A 97 -31.98 35.81 15.10
C PRO A 97 -30.69 35.17 15.65
N MET A 98 -29.85 34.66 14.76
CA MET A 98 -28.54 34.07 15.06
C MET A 98 -27.45 35.13 14.89
N GLU A 99 -26.60 35.31 15.90
CA GLU A 99 -25.41 36.16 15.84
C GLU A 99 -24.44 35.69 14.73
N PRO A 100 -23.67 36.60 14.10
CA PRO A 100 -22.81 36.25 12.99
C PRO A 100 -21.61 35.42 13.48
N PRO A 101 -21.27 34.30 12.79
CA PRO A 101 -20.10 33.51 13.16
C PRO A 101 -18.82 34.32 12.95
N GLY A 102 -17.93 34.23 13.94
CA GLY A 102 -16.62 34.89 13.99
C GLY A 102 -15.73 34.58 12.78
N ARG A 103 -14.74 35.46 12.60
CA ARG A 103 -13.80 35.48 11.48
C ARG A 103 -13.24 34.08 11.16
N PRO A 104 -13.11 33.71 9.87
CA PRO A 104 -12.44 32.48 9.49
C PRO A 104 -10.98 32.54 9.92
N VAL A 105 -10.55 31.50 10.65
CA VAL A 105 -9.14 31.24 10.94
C VAL A 105 -8.44 30.94 9.61
N THR A 106 -7.47 31.76 9.24
CA THR A 106 -6.64 31.53 8.06
C THR A 106 -5.75 30.30 8.32
N ILE A 107 -6.11 29.16 7.73
CA ILE A 107 -5.22 28.00 7.65
C ILE A 107 -4.12 28.36 6.66
N GLY A 108 -2.86 28.35 7.12
CA GLY A 108 -1.69 28.61 6.28
C GLY A 108 -1.66 27.64 5.10
N VAL A 109 -1.76 28.20 3.88
CA VAL A 109 -1.60 27.45 2.64
C VAL A 109 -0.10 27.24 2.41
N PHE A 110 0.44 26.14 2.93
CA PHE A 110 1.69 25.58 2.42
C PHE A 110 1.32 24.37 1.55
N SER A 111 1.19 24.62 0.25
CA SER A 111 0.91 23.60 -0.75
C SER A 111 1.74 23.87 -2.00
N THR A 112 3.04 23.63 -1.95
CA THR A 112 3.74 23.24 -3.17
C THR A 112 3.42 21.77 -3.39
N ARG A 113 2.76 21.43 -4.52
CA ARG A 113 2.24 20.09 -4.87
C ARG A 113 3.32 19.03 -5.13
N GLU A 114 4.50 19.23 -4.57
CA GLU A 114 5.73 18.44 -4.78
C GLU A 114 6.41 18.06 -3.46
N SER A 115 5.78 18.31 -2.30
CA SER A 115 6.39 18.09 -0.98
C SER A 115 6.85 16.64 -0.78
N LEU A 116 6.11 15.66 -1.30
CA LEU A 116 6.50 14.25 -1.23
C LEU A 116 7.69 13.91 -2.15
N LEU A 117 7.75 14.50 -3.34
CA LEU A 117 8.85 14.24 -4.28
C LEU A 117 10.15 14.86 -3.75
N GLU A 118 10.09 16.11 -3.31
CA GLU A 118 11.20 16.81 -2.65
C GLU A 118 11.65 16.05 -1.40
N TRP A 119 10.71 15.58 -0.59
CA TRP A 119 11.01 14.79 0.60
C TRP A 119 11.76 13.49 0.27
N ILE A 120 11.32 12.73 -0.74
CA ILE A 120 11.99 11.50 -1.19
C ILE A 120 13.41 11.82 -1.69
N GLN A 121 13.55 12.85 -2.53
CA GLN A 121 14.83 13.27 -3.09
C GLN A 121 15.80 13.73 -2.00
N GLY A 122 15.31 14.43 -0.98
CA GLY A 122 16.07 14.81 0.21
C GLY A 122 16.60 13.62 1.02
N ARG A 123 16.09 12.40 0.81
CA ARG A 123 16.62 11.13 1.37
C ARG A 123 17.64 10.44 0.46
N GLY A 124 18.11 11.14 -0.57
CA GLY A 124 19.10 10.61 -1.52
C GLY A 124 18.55 9.57 -2.48
N ALA A 125 17.23 9.56 -2.71
CA ALA A 125 16.58 8.66 -3.67
C ALA A 125 16.20 9.41 -4.96
N THR A 126 16.41 8.78 -6.10
CA THR A 126 15.89 9.25 -7.39
C THR A 126 14.51 8.63 -7.63
N VAL A 127 13.50 9.47 -7.85
CA VAL A 127 12.16 9.01 -8.25
C VAL A 127 12.17 8.74 -9.76
N LEU A 128 11.94 7.49 -10.14
CA LEU A 128 11.92 7.02 -11.54
C LEU A 128 10.53 7.10 -12.15
N ASN A 129 9.51 6.76 -11.37
CA ASN A 129 8.12 6.76 -11.78
C ASN A 129 7.21 6.90 -10.55
N TYR A 130 6.00 7.42 -10.73
CA TYR A 130 4.99 7.48 -9.69
C TYR A 130 3.60 7.67 -10.32
N ARG A 131 2.57 7.34 -9.55
CA ARG A 131 1.17 7.59 -9.88
C ARG A 131 0.59 8.59 -8.89
N ARG A 132 0.00 9.68 -9.42
CA ARG A 132 -0.89 10.53 -8.62
C ARG A 132 -2.24 9.82 -8.51
N LEU A 133 -2.86 9.91 -7.34
CA LEU A 133 -4.13 9.27 -7.10
C LEU A 133 -5.28 10.18 -7.50
N ASP A 134 -6.21 9.65 -8.27
CA ASP A 134 -7.45 10.34 -8.63
C ASP A 134 -8.32 10.60 -7.38
N PRO A 135 -9.26 11.55 -7.43
CA PRO A 135 -10.26 11.71 -6.38
C PRO A 135 -11.02 10.40 -6.10
N PRO A 136 -11.51 10.19 -4.87
CA PRO A 136 -12.25 8.98 -4.52
C PRO A 136 -13.43 8.70 -5.45
N ASP A 137 -13.58 7.45 -5.86
CA ASP A 137 -14.58 7.00 -6.83
C ASP A 137 -15.41 5.80 -6.30
N LEU A 138 -16.15 5.15 -7.20
CA LEU A 138 -16.95 3.97 -6.86
C LEU A 138 -16.09 2.75 -6.48
N LEU A 139 -14.87 2.62 -7.03
CA LEU A 139 -13.94 1.56 -6.66
C LEU A 139 -13.43 1.74 -5.24
N ASP A 140 -13.26 2.98 -4.78
CA ASP A 140 -12.92 3.25 -3.37
C ASP A 140 -14.05 2.80 -2.43
N GLN A 141 -15.32 2.95 -2.82
CA GLN A 141 -16.44 2.42 -2.04
C GLN A 141 -16.45 0.88 -1.97
N VAL A 142 -16.07 0.21 -3.06
CA VAL A 142 -15.94 -1.26 -3.09
C VAL A 142 -14.73 -1.69 -2.26
N ALA A 143 -13.60 -1.01 -2.38
CA ALA A 143 -12.39 -1.25 -1.61
C ALA A 143 -12.63 -1.10 -0.10
N ASN A 144 -13.31 -0.02 0.32
CA ASN A 144 -13.67 0.22 1.72
C ASN A 144 -14.61 -0.86 2.24
N PHE A 145 -15.55 -1.32 1.42
CA PHE A 145 -16.42 -2.45 1.77
C PHE A 145 -15.61 -3.74 1.97
N MET A 146 -14.66 -4.03 1.07
CA MET A 146 -13.78 -5.20 1.14
C MET A 146 -12.89 -5.17 2.38
N GLY A 147 -12.20 -4.06 2.65
CA GLY A 147 -11.27 -3.96 3.78
C GLY A 147 -11.96 -3.95 5.13
N ARG A 148 -13.03 -3.17 5.30
CA ARG A 148 -13.77 -3.09 6.57
C ARG A 148 -14.51 -4.38 6.92
N ARG A 149 -14.80 -5.23 5.93
CA ARG A 149 -15.50 -6.51 6.10
C ARG A 149 -14.64 -7.71 5.68
N TYR A 150 -13.32 -7.59 5.69
CA TYR A 150 -12.44 -8.65 5.20
C TYR A 150 -12.66 -9.99 5.91
N ALA A 151 -12.94 -9.97 7.23
CA ALA A 151 -13.20 -11.18 8.01
C ALA A 151 -14.34 -12.02 7.42
N THR A 152 -15.47 -11.40 7.08
CA THR A 152 -16.62 -12.08 6.46
C THR A 152 -16.46 -12.26 4.95
N LEU A 153 -15.61 -11.48 4.28
CA LEU A 153 -15.42 -11.54 2.83
C LEU A 153 -14.27 -12.43 2.37
N SER A 154 -13.39 -12.86 3.27
CA SER A 154 -12.15 -13.61 2.96
C SER A 154 -12.39 -14.81 2.03
N ARG A 155 -13.40 -15.65 2.33
CA ARG A 155 -13.78 -16.81 1.49
C ARG A 155 -14.25 -16.40 0.10
N THR A 156 -15.02 -15.32 0.01
CA THR A 156 -15.54 -14.78 -1.25
C THR A 156 -14.40 -14.22 -2.10
N ILE A 157 -13.51 -13.43 -1.50
CA ILE A 157 -12.32 -12.87 -2.17
C ILE A 157 -11.42 -13.99 -2.69
N ALA A 158 -11.14 -15.01 -1.88
CA ALA A 158 -10.38 -16.19 -2.31
C ALA A 158 -11.06 -16.90 -3.50
N GLY A 159 -12.40 -16.96 -3.51
CA GLY A 159 -13.16 -17.42 -4.66
C GLY A 159 -12.92 -16.58 -5.91
N LEU A 160 -13.03 -15.26 -5.83
CA LEU A 160 -12.76 -14.36 -6.97
C LEU A 160 -11.36 -14.59 -7.53
N LEU A 161 -10.34 -14.72 -6.67
CA LEU A 161 -8.97 -15.03 -7.08
C LEU A 161 -8.85 -16.40 -7.77
N ARG A 162 -9.58 -17.43 -7.31
CA ARG A 162 -9.64 -18.73 -8.02
C ARG A 162 -10.31 -18.63 -9.39
N SER A 163 -11.31 -17.76 -9.56
CA SER A 163 -11.91 -17.49 -10.87
C SER A 163 -10.89 -16.84 -11.81
N ILE A 164 -10.09 -15.89 -11.32
CA ILE A 164 -9.00 -15.28 -12.11
C ILE A 164 -7.98 -16.35 -12.53
N ALA A 165 -7.50 -17.15 -11.58
CA ALA A 165 -6.47 -18.15 -11.80
C ALA A 165 -6.89 -19.24 -12.80
N SER A 166 -8.12 -19.75 -12.67
CA SER A 166 -8.67 -20.75 -13.60
C SER A 166 -9.15 -20.16 -14.92
N GLY A 167 -9.53 -18.88 -14.93
CA GLY A 167 -10.25 -18.24 -16.03
C GLY A 167 -11.65 -18.78 -16.27
N GLN A 168 -12.17 -19.60 -15.36
CA GLN A 168 -13.46 -20.24 -15.46
C GLN A 168 -14.46 -19.66 -14.45
N THR A 169 -15.72 -19.92 -14.71
CA THR A 169 -16.78 -19.78 -13.73
C THR A 169 -16.51 -20.75 -12.58
N ILE A 170 -16.54 -20.24 -11.35
CA ILE A 170 -16.42 -21.07 -10.16
C ILE A 170 -17.72 -21.06 -9.38
N SER A 171 -17.94 -22.11 -8.58
CA SER A 171 -19.00 -22.16 -7.59
C SER A 171 -18.40 -22.28 -6.20
N MET A 172 -18.86 -21.45 -5.28
CA MET A 172 -18.47 -21.48 -3.87
C MET A 172 -19.70 -21.75 -3.01
N SER A 173 -19.60 -22.73 -2.13
CA SER A 173 -20.62 -22.99 -1.11
C SER A 173 -20.50 -21.95 -0.01
N VAL A 174 -21.63 -21.39 0.40
CA VAL A 174 -21.77 -20.58 1.62
C VAL A 174 -22.59 -21.33 2.68
N ASP A 175 -22.61 -22.67 2.60
CA ASP A 175 -23.20 -23.47 3.67
C ASP A 175 -22.35 -23.37 4.94
N GLY A 176 -23.02 -23.39 6.09
CA GLY A 176 -22.41 -23.09 7.40
C GLY A 176 -21.95 -21.64 7.62
N ALA A 177 -22.06 -20.77 6.61
CA ALA A 177 -21.86 -19.33 6.79
C ALA A 177 -23.02 -18.72 7.59
N ASP A 178 -22.72 -17.73 8.44
CA ASP A 178 -23.77 -16.99 9.11
C ASP A 178 -24.49 -16.02 8.14
N ALA A 179 -25.62 -15.46 8.60
CA ALA A 179 -26.42 -14.55 7.79
C ALA A 179 -25.64 -13.30 7.36
N ARG A 180 -24.70 -12.84 8.17
CA ARG A 180 -23.90 -11.64 7.89
C ARG A 180 -22.89 -11.92 6.78
N GLU A 181 -22.20 -13.05 6.84
CA GLU A 181 -21.26 -13.48 5.81
C GLU A 181 -21.95 -13.68 4.46
N ILE A 182 -23.13 -14.32 4.43
CA ILE A 182 -23.91 -14.47 3.20
C ILE A 182 -24.32 -13.10 2.64
N ALA A 183 -24.79 -12.19 3.49
CA ALA A 183 -25.17 -10.83 3.08
C ALA A 183 -23.98 -10.04 2.53
N ASP A 184 -22.82 -10.09 3.21
CA ASP A 184 -21.61 -9.41 2.78
C ASP A 184 -21.10 -9.96 1.45
N ALA A 185 -21.03 -11.29 1.31
CA ALA A 185 -20.60 -11.96 0.09
C ALA A 185 -21.50 -11.61 -1.12
N THR A 186 -22.81 -11.67 -0.94
CA THR A 186 -23.77 -11.34 -2.00
C THR A 186 -23.74 -9.85 -2.36
N GLN A 187 -23.58 -8.96 -1.37
CA GLN A 187 -23.43 -7.53 -1.60
C GLN A 187 -22.13 -7.21 -2.37
N LEU A 188 -21.00 -7.82 -2.01
CA LEU A 188 -19.75 -7.65 -2.74
C LEU A 188 -19.90 -8.09 -4.19
N CYS A 189 -20.38 -9.31 -4.44
CA CYS A 189 -20.54 -9.83 -5.79
C CYS A 189 -21.54 -9.01 -6.62
N THR A 190 -22.60 -8.50 -6.00
CA THR A 190 -23.55 -7.59 -6.67
C THR A 190 -22.87 -6.30 -7.10
N ARG A 191 -22.11 -5.65 -6.21
CA ARG A 191 -21.36 -4.42 -6.54
C ARG A 191 -20.35 -4.67 -7.65
N LEU A 192 -19.56 -5.73 -7.55
CA LEU A 192 -18.59 -6.13 -8.59
C LEU A 192 -19.28 -6.41 -9.93
N LYS A 193 -20.48 -7.01 -9.92
CA LYS A 193 -21.28 -7.22 -11.14
C LYS A 193 -21.76 -5.90 -11.74
N GLN A 194 -22.21 -4.96 -10.91
CA GLN A 194 -22.72 -3.65 -11.34
C GLN A 194 -21.63 -2.78 -11.99
N ILE A 195 -20.40 -2.83 -11.48
CA ILE A 195 -19.26 -2.11 -12.07
C ILE A 195 -18.59 -2.87 -13.23
N GLY A 196 -19.16 -3.99 -13.67
CA GLY A 196 -18.61 -4.78 -14.77
C GLY A 196 -17.31 -5.52 -14.44
N TYR A 197 -17.04 -5.85 -13.17
CA TYR A 197 -15.87 -6.66 -12.79
C TYR A 197 -16.18 -8.16 -12.83
N LEU A 198 -17.46 -8.54 -12.87
CA LEU A 198 -17.89 -9.92 -13.07
C LEU A 198 -18.63 -10.09 -14.41
N SER A 199 -18.19 -11.03 -15.24
CA SER A 199 -18.96 -11.48 -16.41
C SER A 199 -20.19 -12.27 -15.97
N GLN A 200 -20.07 -13.06 -14.90
CA GLN A 200 -21.16 -13.86 -14.36
C GLN A 200 -21.25 -13.72 -12.85
N TYR A 201 -22.47 -13.59 -12.34
CA TYR A 201 -22.76 -13.68 -10.91
C TYR A 201 -24.17 -14.25 -10.71
N ARG A 202 -24.29 -15.26 -9.86
CA ARG A 202 -25.59 -15.80 -9.41
C ARG A 202 -25.47 -16.33 -7.99
N TYR A 203 -26.41 -15.96 -7.13
CA TYR A 203 -26.62 -16.62 -5.85
C TYR A 203 -27.81 -17.58 -5.95
N ILE A 204 -27.61 -18.85 -5.62
CA ILE A 204 -28.64 -19.89 -5.63
C ILE A 204 -28.97 -20.21 -4.17
N LYS A 205 -29.97 -19.51 -3.63
CA LYS A 205 -30.38 -19.61 -2.22
C LYS A 205 -30.73 -21.03 -1.79
N ALA A 206 -31.44 -21.78 -2.64
CA ALA A 206 -31.90 -23.14 -2.33
C ALA A 206 -30.77 -24.12 -1.97
N ILE A 207 -29.59 -23.96 -2.59
CA ILE A 207 -28.41 -24.80 -2.31
C ILE A 207 -27.29 -24.01 -1.63
N LYS A 208 -27.54 -22.75 -1.25
CA LYS A 208 -26.54 -21.83 -0.66
C LYS A 208 -25.22 -21.79 -1.45
N HIS A 209 -25.29 -21.57 -2.76
CA HIS A 209 -24.10 -21.44 -3.60
C HIS A 209 -24.03 -20.07 -4.27
N ILE A 210 -22.83 -19.51 -4.34
CA ILE A 210 -22.50 -18.35 -5.15
C ILE A 210 -21.69 -18.84 -6.36
N THR A 211 -22.14 -18.49 -7.56
CA THR A 211 -21.44 -18.75 -8.81
C THR A 211 -20.93 -17.43 -9.36
N VAL A 212 -19.63 -17.36 -9.68
CA VAL A 212 -18.98 -16.14 -10.17
C VAL A 212 -18.01 -16.44 -11.30
N GLN A 213 -17.91 -15.50 -12.24
CA GLN A 213 -16.83 -15.44 -13.22
C GLN A 213 -16.31 -14.00 -13.25
N VAL A 214 -15.01 -13.83 -13.01
CA VAL A 214 -14.35 -12.52 -13.02
C VAL A 214 -14.01 -12.12 -14.46
N ASN A 215 -14.21 -10.83 -14.80
CA ASN A 215 -13.74 -10.28 -16.07
C ASN A 215 -12.21 -10.25 -16.11
N ARG A 216 -11.63 -10.65 -17.25
CA ARG A 216 -10.19 -10.85 -17.38
C ARG A 216 -9.41 -9.60 -17.77
N ASP A 217 -10.05 -8.45 -17.75
CA ASP A 217 -9.37 -7.19 -18.03
C ASP A 217 -8.30 -6.93 -16.98
N ALA A 218 -7.13 -6.45 -17.43
CA ALA A 218 -5.96 -6.30 -16.58
C ALA A 218 -6.21 -5.43 -15.33
N HIS A 219 -7.03 -4.38 -15.47
CA HIS A 219 -7.39 -3.49 -14.37
C HIS A 219 -8.29 -4.17 -13.32
N VAL A 220 -9.20 -5.07 -13.74
CA VAL A 220 -10.05 -5.86 -12.83
C VAL A 220 -9.21 -6.83 -12.02
N ILE A 221 -8.31 -7.54 -12.71
CA ILE A 221 -7.38 -8.48 -12.09
C ILE A 221 -6.50 -7.76 -11.07
N ARG A 222 -5.87 -6.64 -11.47
CA ARG A 222 -5.05 -5.82 -10.59
C ARG A 222 -5.82 -5.32 -9.37
N PHE A 223 -7.07 -4.90 -9.57
CA PHE A 223 -7.93 -4.47 -8.47
C PHE A 223 -8.12 -5.58 -7.44
N LEU A 224 -8.57 -6.76 -7.87
CA LEU A 224 -8.89 -7.88 -6.99
C LEU A 224 -7.64 -8.52 -6.35
N GLN A 225 -6.48 -8.45 -7.01
CA GLN A 225 -5.22 -8.98 -6.48
C GLN A 225 -4.57 -8.09 -5.42
N GLY A 226 -4.92 -6.81 -5.32
CA GLY A 226 -4.37 -5.97 -4.24
C GLY A 226 -4.66 -4.48 -4.30
N GLU A 227 -5.06 -3.91 -5.45
CA GLU A 227 -5.34 -2.46 -5.50
C GLU A 227 -6.46 -2.04 -4.54
N TRP A 228 -7.41 -2.93 -4.28
CA TRP A 228 -8.48 -2.69 -3.29
C TRP A 228 -7.91 -2.41 -1.89
N LEU A 229 -6.79 -3.03 -1.51
CA LEU A 229 -6.17 -2.86 -0.20
C LEU A 229 -5.52 -1.47 -0.08
N VAL A 230 -4.86 -1.04 -1.15
CA VAL A 230 -4.26 0.31 -1.26
C VAL A 230 -5.32 1.39 -1.16
N ARG A 231 -6.42 1.24 -1.92
CA ARG A 231 -7.56 2.16 -1.93
C ARG A 231 -8.27 2.25 -0.57
N CYS A 232 -8.44 1.10 0.09
CA CYS A 232 -9.02 1.07 1.43
C CYS A 232 -8.13 1.81 2.43
N ALA A 233 -6.83 1.54 2.43
CA ALA A 233 -5.90 2.19 3.36
C ALA A 233 -5.80 3.70 3.15
N ARG A 234 -5.79 4.17 1.88
CA ARG A 234 -5.90 5.59 1.55
C ARG A 234 -7.14 6.21 2.18
N SER A 235 -8.30 5.58 2.02
CA SER A 235 -9.55 6.08 2.61
C SER A 235 -9.50 6.17 4.13
N GLU A 236 -8.91 5.18 4.81
CA GLU A 236 -8.76 5.23 6.27
C GLU A 236 -7.86 6.39 6.73
N VAL A 237 -6.79 6.68 5.98
CA VAL A 237 -5.89 7.82 6.27
C VAL A 237 -6.57 9.15 5.97
N ASP A 238 -7.28 9.26 4.83
CA ASP A 238 -8.00 10.48 4.47
C ASP A 238 -9.12 10.78 5.50
N GLU A 239 -9.87 9.78 5.94
CA GLU A 239 -10.88 9.94 6.99
C GLU A 239 -10.27 10.37 8.33
N TRP A 240 -9.14 9.77 8.72
CA TRP A 240 -8.40 10.14 9.93
C TRP A 240 -7.87 11.57 9.88
N ALA A 241 -7.16 11.94 8.80
CA ALA A 241 -6.60 13.27 8.63
C ALA A 241 -7.70 14.35 8.56
N LYS A 242 -8.80 14.07 7.84
CA LYS A 242 -9.96 14.95 7.76
C LYS A 242 -10.61 15.16 9.13
N ALA A 243 -10.72 14.12 9.96
CA ALA A 243 -11.25 14.24 11.32
C ALA A 243 -10.40 15.16 12.22
N LEU A 244 -9.12 15.33 11.89
CA LEU A 244 -8.19 16.23 12.57
C LEU A 244 -8.03 17.60 11.87
N GLY A 245 -8.73 17.84 10.76
CA GLY A 245 -8.59 19.07 9.97
C GLY A 245 -7.25 19.22 9.26
N LEU A 246 -6.58 18.10 8.95
CA LEU A 246 -5.25 18.06 8.36
C LEU A 246 -5.30 17.88 6.84
N ALA A 247 -4.39 18.56 6.14
CA ALA A 247 -4.19 18.37 4.72
C ALA A 247 -3.42 17.08 4.42
N THR A 248 -3.79 16.40 3.32
CA THR A 248 -3.14 15.19 2.83
C THR A 248 -2.63 15.36 1.40
N GLU A 249 -1.38 14.95 1.16
CA GLU A 249 -0.81 14.75 -0.17
C GLU A 249 -0.51 13.26 -0.37
N TRP A 250 -0.65 12.75 -1.59
CA TRP A 250 -0.49 11.33 -1.89
C TRP A 250 0.39 11.08 -3.12
N LEU A 251 1.20 10.03 -3.03
CA LEU A 251 1.82 9.36 -4.18
C LEU A 251 1.62 7.84 -4.05
N ALA A 252 1.32 7.16 -5.15
CA ALA A 252 1.23 5.71 -5.22
C ALA A 252 2.19 5.14 -6.26
N ASP A 253 2.51 3.85 -6.13
CA ASP A 253 3.38 3.11 -7.06
C ASP A 253 4.69 3.86 -7.37
N VAL A 254 5.30 4.42 -6.34
CA VAL A 254 6.50 5.24 -6.47
C VAL A 254 7.70 4.33 -6.66
N GLN A 255 8.27 4.35 -7.85
CA GLN A 255 9.49 3.64 -8.17
C GLN A 255 10.68 4.55 -7.84
N VAL A 256 11.53 4.09 -6.93
CA VAL A 256 12.69 4.83 -6.43
C VAL A 256 13.97 4.03 -6.62
N ALA A 257 15.08 4.71 -6.87
CA ALA A 257 16.41 4.12 -6.89
C ALA A 257 17.34 4.90 -5.96
N TRP A 258 18.15 4.19 -5.18
CA TRP A 258 19.24 4.78 -4.41
C TRP A 258 20.57 4.56 -5.14
N PRO A 259 21.60 5.39 -4.89
CA PRO A 259 22.94 5.16 -5.43
C PRO A 259 23.40 3.72 -5.16
N ALA A 260 23.81 3.01 -6.22
CA ALA A 260 24.27 1.62 -6.20
C ALA A 260 23.25 0.55 -5.73
N GLY A 261 21.95 0.86 -5.69
CA GLY A 261 20.90 -0.09 -5.34
C GLY A 261 19.91 -0.35 -6.48
N ASP A 262 19.20 -1.47 -6.39
CA ASP A 262 18.08 -1.77 -7.28
C ASP A 262 16.91 -0.81 -7.08
N ALA A 263 16.13 -0.64 -8.15
CA ALA A 263 14.88 0.09 -8.07
C ALA A 263 13.89 -0.65 -7.15
N TYR A 264 13.22 0.10 -6.28
CA TYR A 264 12.21 -0.41 -5.36
C TYR A 264 10.89 0.33 -5.54
N GLN A 265 9.76 -0.38 -5.37
CA GLN A 265 8.43 0.20 -5.48
C GLN A 265 7.82 0.44 -4.11
N LEU A 266 7.63 1.71 -3.75
CA LEU A 266 6.87 2.14 -2.59
C LEU A 266 5.40 2.20 -3.00
N HIS A 267 4.55 1.39 -2.37
CA HIS A 267 3.16 1.26 -2.83
C HIS A 267 2.32 2.51 -2.59
N LEU A 268 2.39 3.13 -1.40
CA LEU A 268 1.63 4.33 -1.07
C LEU A 268 2.39 5.20 -0.06
N LEU A 269 2.56 6.46 -0.39
CA LEU A 269 3.14 7.50 0.46
C LEU A 269 2.11 8.60 0.69
N ALA A 270 2.02 9.06 1.94
CA ALA A 270 1.20 10.19 2.33
C ALA A 270 2.05 11.26 3.01
N MET A 271 1.79 12.53 2.73
CA MET A 271 2.21 13.64 3.58
C MET A 271 0.97 14.15 4.31
N VAL A 272 0.94 14.02 5.63
CA VAL A 272 -0.17 14.52 6.45
C VAL A 272 0.37 15.63 7.34
N GLN A 273 0.04 16.88 7.02
CA GLN A 273 0.58 18.07 7.69
C GLN A 273 2.10 17.98 7.92
N ASP A 274 2.86 17.85 6.82
CA ASP A 274 4.33 17.73 6.81
C ASP A 274 4.91 16.49 7.50
N GLN A 275 4.07 15.52 7.89
CA GLN A 275 4.51 14.24 8.41
C GLN A 275 4.40 13.15 7.33
N PRO A 276 5.52 12.51 6.94
CA PRO A 276 5.50 11.46 5.94
C PRO A 276 5.05 10.13 6.55
N PHE A 277 4.20 9.43 5.81
CA PHE A 277 3.74 8.08 6.11
C PHE A 277 3.95 7.19 4.90
N TRP A 278 4.39 5.96 5.15
CA TRP A 278 4.57 4.94 4.12
C TRP A 278 3.75 3.69 4.45
N PHE A 279 3.02 3.22 3.45
CA PHE A 279 2.23 1.99 3.53
C PHE A 279 2.70 1.04 2.43
N GLN A 280 3.29 -0.06 2.86
CA GLN A 280 3.63 -1.20 2.02
C GLN A 280 2.51 -2.23 2.11
N PHE A 281 2.13 -2.84 0.98
CA PHE A 281 1.00 -3.77 0.95
C PHE A 281 1.41 -5.15 0.49
N ARG A 282 0.82 -6.17 1.12
CA ARG A 282 0.96 -7.57 0.71
C ARG A 282 -0.36 -8.29 0.92
N ALA A 283 -0.87 -8.94 -0.12
CA ALA A 283 -2.08 -9.76 -0.03
C ALA A 283 -1.78 -11.14 0.60
N SER A 284 -0.56 -11.66 0.41
CA SER A 284 -0.04 -12.93 0.97
C SER A 284 1.49 -12.89 1.05
N GLY A 285 2.09 -13.87 1.75
CA GLY A 285 3.56 -14.09 1.76
C GLY A 285 4.36 -12.88 2.24
N TYR A 286 3.86 -12.17 3.25
CA TYR A 286 4.43 -10.90 3.69
C TYR A 286 5.72 -11.08 4.51
N GLU A 287 5.99 -12.28 5.01
CA GLU A 287 7.13 -12.63 5.85
C GLU A 287 8.47 -12.31 5.19
N SER A 288 8.64 -12.67 3.91
CA SER A 288 9.84 -12.36 3.11
C SER A 288 10.03 -10.86 2.85
N THR A 289 8.97 -10.06 3.03
CA THR A 289 8.98 -8.62 2.76
C THR A 289 9.37 -7.80 4.00
N ILE A 290 9.31 -8.36 5.20
CA ILE A 290 9.53 -7.63 6.46
C ILE A 290 10.93 -6.99 6.51
N SER A 291 11.97 -7.72 6.14
CA SER A 291 13.35 -7.21 6.10
C SER A 291 13.50 -6.06 5.11
N LYS A 292 12.87 -6.15 3.93
CA LYS A 292 12.85 -5.07 2.93
C LYS A 292 12.13 -3.84 3.48
N VAL A 293 10.97 -4.02 4.12
CA VAL A 293 10.24 -2.92 4.77
C VAL A 293 11.10 -2.23 5.83
N LYS A 294 11.80 -3.00 6.67
CA LYS A 294 12.68 -2.42 7.68
C LYS A 294 13.81 -1.59 7.06
N LEU A 295 14.46 -2.13 6.04
CA LEU A 295 15.54 -1.46 5.33
C LEU A 295 15.07 -0.11 4.74
N PHE A 296 13.94 -0.10 4.03
CA PHE A 296 13.44 1.12 3.41
C PHE A 296 12.84 2.10 4.40
N GLN A 297 12.26 1.63 5.52
CA GLN A 297 11.86 2.51 6.63
C GLN A 297 13.07 3.31 7.13
N GLN A 298 14.22 2.66 7.32
CA GLN A 298 15.46 3.31 7.76
C GLN A 298 16.00 4.28 6.70
N ARG A 299 16.04 3.87 5.42
CA ARG A 299 16.51 4.73 4.31
C ARG A 299 15.65 5.99 4.15
N LEU A 300 14.34 5.85 4.32
CA LEU A 300 13.39 6.98 4.28
C LEU A 300 13.43 7.83 5.56
N GLY A 301 14.19 7.42 6.59
CA GLY A 301 14.26 8.11 7.87
C GLY A 301 12.90 8.18 8.58
N LEU A 302 12.08 7.13 8.45
CA LEU A 302 10.76 7.04 9.06
C LEU A 302 10.84 6.42 10.45
N GLY A 303 10.36 7.15 11.45
CA GLY A 303 10.23 6.65 12.82
C GLY A 303 9.15 5.57 12.97
N GLU A 304 8.99 5.09 14.21
CA GLU A 304 7.89 4.19 14.57
C GLU A 304 6.53 4.87 14.33
N GLY A 305 5.53 4.08 13.91
CA GLY A 305 4.21 4.61 13.57
C GLY A 305 4.14 5.42 12.28
N ARG A 306 5.19 5.39 11.44
CA ARG A 306 5.22 6.09 10.13
C ARG A 306 5.44 5.18 8.93
N ALA A 307 5.74 3.90 9.16
CA ALA A 307 5.87 2.89 8.12
C ALA A 307 5.06 1.66 8.51
N PHE A 308 4.16 1.22 7.63
CA PHE A 308 3.24 0.13 7.87
C PHE A 308 3.36 -0.93 6.79
N LEU A 309 3.41 -2.20 7.19
CA LEU A 309 3.14 -3.33 6.31
C LEU A 309 1.68 -3.74 6.48
N VAL A 310 0.83 -3.28 5.57
CA VAL A 310 -0.61 -3.52 5.59
C VAL A 310 -0.92 -4.84 4.89
N VAL A 311 -1.61 -5.73 5.61
CA VAL A 311 -2.03 -7.04 5.11
C VAL A 311 -3.54 -7.21 5.28
N PRO A 312 -4.20 -8.14 4.57
CA PRO A 312 -5.63 -8.37 4.77
C PRO A 312 -5.97 -8.91 6.17
N ALA A 313 -5.15 -9.84 6.68
CA ALA A 313 -5.28 -10.42 8.01
C ALA A 313 -3.93 -10.92 8.53
N ILE A 314 -3.77 -10.91 9.86
CA ILE A 314 -2.65 -11.47 10.61
C ILE A 314 -3.14 -11.70 12.05
N ASP A 315 -2.69 -12.77 12.69
CA ASP A 315 -3.00 -13.02 14.10
C ASP A 315 -2.12 -12.18 15.04
N GLU A 316 -2.62 -11.94 16.24
CA GLU A 316 -1.98 -11.03 17.19
C GLU A 316 -0.62 -11.54 17.69
N GLN A 317 -0.45 -12.85 17.82
CA GLN A 317 0.79 -13.46 18.27
C GLN A 317 1.90 -13.26 17.23
N THR A 318 1.63 -13.63 15.98
CA THR A 318 2.55 -13.43 14.86
C THR A 318 2.89 -11.96 14.68
N ARG A 319 1.90 -11.07 14.78
CA ARG A 319 2.11 -9.61 14.76
C ARG A 319 3.06 -9.14 15.86
N GLY A 320 2.86 -9.61 17.10
CA GLY A 320 3.72 -9.30 18.24
C GLY A 320 5.16 -9.79 18.06
N THR A 321 5.34 -11.00 17.53
CA THR A 321 6.66 -11.55 17.20
C THR A 321 7.40 -10.69 16.17
N TRP A 322 6.74 -10.31 15.07
CA TRP A 322 7.37 -9.48 14.03
C TRP A 322 7.73 -8.08 14.53
N TRP A 323 6.86 -7.48 15.36
CA TRP A 323 7.15 -6.22 16.02
C TRP A 323 8.40 -6.32 16.91
N ALA A 324 8.48 -7.36 17.75
CA ALA A 324 9.61 -7.55 18.66
C ALA A 324 10.94 -7.71 17.91
N LEU A 325 10.94 -8.47 16.81
CA LEU A 325 12.14 -8.80 16.04
C LEU A 325 12.62 -7.66 15.13
N HIS A 326 11.71 -7.04 14.37
CA HIS A 326 12.10 -6.12 13.30
C HIS A 326 11.72 -4.67 13.56
N LYS A 327 10.89 -4.38 14.57
CA LYS A 327 10.31 -3.06 14.79
C LYS A 327 9.63 -2.53 13.51
N VAL A 328 8.94 -3.44 12.81
CA VAL A 328 8.12 -3.16 11.63
C VAL A 328 6.67 -3.31 12.04
N GLU A 329 5.85 -2.34 11.69
CA GLU A 329 4.45 -2.35 12.05
C GLU A 329 3.62 -3.11 11.02
N VAL A 330 3.46 -4.43 11.24
CA VAL A 330 2.56 -5.27 10.43
C VAL A 330 1.14 -5.11 10.95
N ILE A 331 0.20 -4.70 10.10
CA ILE A 331 -1.15 -4.36 10.53
C ILE A 331 -2.21 -4.92 9.57
N PRO A 332 -3.24 -5.61 10.08
CA PRO A 332 -4.36 -5.96 9.22
C PRO A 332 -5.15 -4.70 8.85
N VAL A 333 -5.62 -4.60 7.61
CA VAL A 333 -6.35 -3.40 7.12
C VAL A 333 -7.54 -3.03 7.99
N SER A 334 -8.23 -4.01 8.58
CA SER A 334 -9.34 -3.80 9.51
C SER A 334 -8.96 -3.06 10.80
N LYS A 335 -7.67 -3.03 11.15
CA LYS A 335 -7.13 -2.35 12.34
C LYS A 335 -6.39 -1.06 12.02
N LEU A 336 -6.18 -0.74 10.74
CA LEU A 336 -5.44 0.45 10.32
C LEU A 336 -6.06 1.74 10.87
N ALA A 337 -7.39 1.87 10.79
CA ALA A 337 -8.12 3.04 11.29
C ALA A 337 -7.94 3.26 12.79
N GLU A 338 -8.02 2.18 13.59
CA GLU A 338 -7.80 2.21 15.03
C GLU A 338 -6.38 2.65 15.34
N ARG A 339 -5.41 2.10 14.62
CA ARG A 339 -4.01 2.45 14.79
C ARG A 339 -3.72 3.89 14.44
N LEU A 340 -4.21 4.40 13.32
CA LEU A 340 -4.02 5.81 12.93
C LEU A 340 -4.54 6.77 14.01
N ARG A 341 -5.71 6.49 14.59
CA ARG A 341 -6.28 7.30 15.69
C ARG A 341 -5.44 7.27 16.97
N SER A 342 -4.63 6.23 17.18
CA SER A 342 -3.70 6.14 18.32
C SER A 342 -2.39 6.88 18.11
N LEU A 343 -2.13 7.40 16.90
CA LEU A 343 -0.91 8.15 16.61
C LEU A 343 -1.01 9.57 17.16
N THR A 344 0.02 9.98 17.88
CA THR A 344 0.22 11.39 18.24
C THR A 344 0.99 12.07 17.11
N LEU A 345 0.36 13.02 16.44
CA LEU A 345 1.06 13.91 15.53
C LEU A 345 1.75 15.02 16.36
N PRO A 346 3.02 15.34 16.11
CA PRO A 346 3.63 16.53 16.67
C PRO A 346 2.73 17.73 16.31
N ALA A 347 2.51 18.65 17.25
CA ALA A 347 1.89 19.92 16.91
C ALA A 347 2.71 20.53 15.77
N GLY A 348 2.08 20.72 14.61
CA GLY A 348 2.75 21.32 13.46
C GLY A 348 3.41 22.62 13.91
N ARG A 349 4.61 22.92 13.40
CA ARG A 349 5.22 24.24 13.55
C ARG A 349 4.30 25.25 12.84
N ALA A 350 3.26 25.71 13.54
CA ALA A 350 2.62 26.97 13.22
C ALA A 350 3.73 28.03 13.37
N GLY A 351 3.95 28.82 12.32
CA GLY A 351 5.11 29.71 12.18
C GLY A 351 5.50 30.44 13.47
N ALA A 352 6.67 30.06 13.98
CA ALA A 352 7.52 30.76 14.94
C ALA A 352 8.94 30.27 14.59
N ASP A 353 9.94 31.05 14.19
CA ASP A 353 10.15 32.49 14.23
C ASP A 353 10.88 32.91 12.94
N VAL A 354 10.31 33.86 12.20
CA VAL A 354 11.09 34.78 11.35
C VAL A 354 10.54 36.18 11.65
N ALA A 355 10.90 36.69 12.83
CA ALA A 355 10.74 38.09 13.14
C ALA A 355 11.90 38.52 14.05
N ALA A 356 12.67 39.46 13.52
CA ALA A 356 13.60 40.35 14.21
C ALA A 356 14.83 39.70 14.87
N ASP A 357 15.94 39.72 14.14
CA ASP A 357 17.12 40.46 14.59
C ASP A 357 17.74 41.13 13.37
N THR A 358 17.28 42.36 13.12
CA THR A 358 17.90 43.31 12.21
C THR A 358 17.93 44.65 12.92
N GLU A 359 18.74 44.75 13.96
CA GLU A 359 19.37 45.99 14.41
C GLU A 359 20.88 45.69 14.33
N GLY A 360 21.69 46.36 13.51
CA GLY A 360 21.66 47.78 13.22
C GLY A 360 22.39 48.53 14.33
N THR A 361 23.71 48.41 14.40
CA THR A 361 24.53 49.44 15.07
C THR A 361 25.79 49.68 14.26
N ASP A 362 25.81 50.88 13.69
CA ASP A 362 26.89 51.48 12.94
C ASP A 362 28.17 51.70 13.77
N ALA A 363 29.28 51.55 13.05
CA ALA A 363 30.49 52.36 13.06
C ALA A 363 31.05 52.92 14.38
N LYS A 364 32.29 52.51 14.68
CA LYS A 364 33.33 53.47 15.05
C LYS A 364 34.69 53.11 14.48
N GLU A 365 35.10 53.98 13.58
CA GLU A 365 36.42 54.25 13.00
C GLU A 365 37.46 54.59 14.08
N THR A 366 38.70 54.10 13.90
CA THR A 366 39.98 54.80 14.15
C THR A 366 41.14 53.91 13.64
N ASP A 367 41.88 54.41 12.64
CA ASP A 367 43.35 54.62 12.54
C ASP A 367 44.30 53.66 13.29
N ALA A 368 45.56 53.36 12.94
CA ALA A 368 46.54 53.57 11.86
C ALA A 368 47.90 53.03 12.45
N GLU A 369 49.02 53.11 11.70
CA GLU A 369 50.42 52.70 12.04
C GLU A 369 50.70 51.18 11.91
N GLU A 370 51.41 50.66 10.90
CA GLU A 370 52.74 51.00 10.32
C GLU A 370 53.90 50.84 11.33
N THR A 371 54.66 49.74 11.20
CA THR A 371 56.13 49.70 11.40
C THR A 371 56.76 48.49 10.70
N ASP A 372 57.95 48.76 10.18
CA ASP A 372 58.79 48.06 9.22
C ASP A 372 59.67 46.90 9.76
N ALA A 373 60.02 46.02 8.82
CA ALA A 373 61.38 45.52 8.44
C ALA A 373 62.32 44.75 9.40
N GLU A 374 63.32 44.15 8.71
CA GLU A 374 64.52 43.36 9.07
C GLU A 374 64.31 41.86 9.34
N GLU A 375 64.70 40.93 8.47
CA GLU A 375 65.98 40.62 7.78
C GLU A 375 67.05 39.99 8.70
N THR A 376 67.45 38.76 8.34
CA THR A 376 68.76 38.06 8.47
C THR A 376 68.47 36.54 8.58
N ASP A 377 68.64 35.73 7.54
CA ASP A 377 69.87 35.28 6.87
C ASP A 377 70.74 34.33 7.74
N ALA A 378 70.78 33.04 7.37
CA ALA A 378 71.97 32.16 7.38
C ALA A 378 71.63 30.67 7.15
N ARG A 379 71.83 30.26 5.89
CA ARG A 379 72.73 29.20 5.40
C ARG A 379 72.77 27.77 5.99
N ASP A 380 72.72 26.85 5.02
CA ASP A 380 73.58 25.68 4.80
C ASP A 380 73.52 24.49 5.77
N LEU A 381 73.00 23.36 5.29
CA LEU A 381 73.87 22.26 4.86
C LEU A 381 73.11 21.15 4.11
N ALA A 382 73.74 20.74 3.02
CA ALA A 382 73.32 19.76 2.04
C ALA A 382 73.38 18.30 2.54
N ALA A 383 72.60 17.43 1.88
CA ALA A 383 73.11 16.37 1.00
C ALA A 383 72.43 14.99 1.15
N ALA A 384 72.25 14.37 -0.02
CA ALA A 384 72.22 12.92 -0.30
C ALA A 384 70.90 12.12 -0.11
N SER A 385 70.18 12.00 -1.22
CA SER A 385 69.53 10.76 -1.72
C SER A 385 70.60 9.69 -2.09
N PRO A 386 70.29 8.49 -2.64
CA PRO A 386 69.11 7.60 -2.56
C PRO A 386 69.49 6.09 -2.34
N ALA A 387 68.50 5.20 -2.16
CA ALA A 387 68.43 3.81 -2.67
C ALA A 387 67.19 3.10 -2.07
N ALA A 388 66.18 2.69 -2.84
CA ALA A 388 66.10 1.50 -3.70
C ALA A 388 66.27 0.17 -2.93
N GLY A 389 65.24 -0.69 -2.92
CA GLY A 389 65.37 -2.06 -2.41
C GLY A 389 64.08 -2.84 -2.23
N SER A 390 63.71 -3.59 -3.28
CA SER A 390 62.60 -4.54 -3.44
C SER A 390 62.39 -5.63 -2.36
N ALA A 391 61.15 -6.15 -2.39
CA ALA A 391 60.75 -7.57 -2.27
C ALA A 391 60.86 -8.27 -0.91
N LYS A 392 59.70 -8.55 -0.31
CA LYS A 392 59.12 -9.91 -0.26
C LYS A 392 57.63 -9.88 0.03
#